data_AF-A0A955X8G7-F1
#
_entry.id   AF-A0A955X8G7-F1
#
_cell.length_a   1.000
_cell.length_b   1.000
_cell.length_c   1.000
_cell.angle_alpha   90.00
_cell.angle_beta   90.00
_cell.angle_gamma   90.00
#
_symmetry.space_group_name_H-M   'P 1'
#
loop_
_entity.id
_entity.type
_entity.pdbx_description
1 polymer ?
#
loop_
_entity_poly.entity_id
_entity_poly.type
_entity_poly.pdbx_seq_one_letter_code
_entity_poly.pdbx_strand_id
1 'polypeptide(L)'
;MAQGIPDLETLIVDALMPGDAERYVLPELARRRLAPRFEETPMSAPALEALLRLIVALEQTLESPSAAEAVRALVRRSPDAGPLLRDRVQGRGIDRLRAHHQREGRQVALRAPTHGARGAGEAVPLRALFDTLAQEAARAKALGAARR
;
A
#
# COMPACT_ATOMS: atom_id res chain seq x y z
N MET A 1 -14.60 -29.70 15.72
CA MET A 1 -13.42 -28.82 15.81
C MET A 1 -13.13 -28.31 14.41
N ALA A 2 -13.58 -27.11 14.06
CA ALA A 2 -13.29 -26.53 12.76
C ALA A 2 -11.85 -26.04 12.77
N GLN A 3 -10.96 -26.73 12.06
CA GLN A 3 -9.64 -26.17 11.76
C GLN A 3 -9.89 -24.96 10.85
N GLY A 4 -9.92 -23.78 11.46
CA GLY A 4 -10.03 -22.52 10.72
C GLY A 4 -8.90 -22.44 9.70
N ILE A 5 -9.21 -21.99 8.49
CA ILE A 5 -8.19 -21.73 7.48
C ILE A 5 -7.21 -20.72 8.11
N PRO A 6 -5.91 -21.02 8.21
CA PRO A 6 -4.95 -20.12 8.82
C PRO A 6 -4.92 -18.79 8.05
N ASP A 7 -4.84 -17.69 8.79
CA ASP A 7 -4.77 -16.35 8.22
C ASP A 7 -3.54 -16.20 7.32
N LEU A 8 -3.66 -15.40 6.24
CA LEU A 8 -2.59 -15.21 5.25
C LEU A 8 -1.27 -14.73 5.87
N GLU A 9 -1.34 -13.94 6.94
CA GLU A 9 -0.15 -13.51 7.70
C GLU A 9 0.56 -14.72 8.34
N THR A 10 -0.18 -15.57 9.03
CA THR A 10 0.36 -16.77 9.69
C THR A 10 1.04 -17.67 8.67
N LEU A 11 0.40 -17.87 7.51
CA LEU A 11 0.96 -18.64 6.40
C LEU A 11 2.28 -18.08 5.85
N ILE A 12 2.44 -16.75 5.84
CA ILE A 12 3.71 -16.14 5.43
C ILE A 12 4.76 -16.33 6.51
N VAL A 13 4.42 -16.08 7.77
CA VAL A 13 5.36 -16.21 8.89
C VAL A 13 5.89 -17.64 8.99
N ASP A 14 5.02 -18.64 8.85
CA ASP A 14 5.39 -20.07 8.84
C ASP A 14 6.28 -20.44 7.64
N ALA A 15 6.21 -19.66 6.56
CA ALA A 15 6.99 -19.89 5.34
C ALA A 15 8.32 -19.12 5.31
N LEU A 16 8.56 -18.20 6.26
CA LEU A 16 9.83 -17.50 6.37
C LEU A 16 10.91 -18.44 6.87
N MET A 17 12.06 -18.41 6.21
CA MET A 17 13.23 -19.19 6.59
C MET A 17 14.38 -18.24 6.95
N PRO A 18 15.28 -18.63 7.88
CA PRO A 18 16.52 -17.90 8.10
C PRO A 18 17.32 -17.81 6.80
N GLY A 19 17.89 -16.65 6.50
CA GLY A 19 18.75 -16.43 5.34
C GLY A 19 20.21 -16.26 5.73
N ASP A 20 21.10 -16.47 4.77
CA ASP A 20 22.55 -16.27 4.96
C ASP A 20 22.95 -14.79 4.81
N ALA A 21 22.29 -14.05 3.90
CA ALA A 21 22.58 -12.64 3.61
C ALA A 21 21.61 -11.66 4.29
N GLU A 22 20.40 -12.12 4.60
CA GLU A 22 19.34 -11.37 5.29
C GLU A 22 18.81 -12.24 6.42
N ARG A 23 18.26 -11.62 7.47
CA ARG A 23 17.78 -12.38 8.64
C ARG A 23 16.71 -13.41 8.28
N TYR A 24 15.83 -13.05 7.34
CA TYR A 24 14.80 -13.93 6.80
C TYR A 24 14.72 -13.82 5.30
N VAL A 25 14.39 -14.93 4.66
CA VAL A 25 14.08 -15.04 3.25
C VAL A 25 12.74 -15.74 3.07
N LEU A 26 12.03 -15.39 2.01
CA LEU A 26 10.82 -16.11 1.57
C LEU A 26 11.17 -16.91 0.30
N PRO A 27 11.42 -18.23 0.41
CA PRO A 27 11.88 -19.05 -0.71
C PRO A 27 10.90 -19.06 -1.88
N GLU A 28 11.42 -19.18 -3.11
CA GLU A 28 10.59 -19.19 -4.32
C GLU A 28 9.51 -20.28 -4.30
N LEU A 29 9.83 -21.46 -3.78
CA LEU A 29 8.87 -22.55 -3.65
C LEU A 29 7.71 -22.17 -2.72
N ALA A 30 7.99 -21.49 -1.61
CA ALA A 30 6.96 -21.00 -0.70
C ALA A 30 6.10 -19.93 -1.37
N ARG A 31 6.70 -18.99 -2.09
CA ARG A 31 5.97 -17.96 -2.86
C ARG A 31 4.99 -18.58 -3.84
N ARG A 32 5.41 -19.61 -4.58
CA ARG A 32 4.54 -20.32 -5.55
C ARG A 32 3.37 -21.03 -4.87
N ARG A 33 3.58 -21.59 -3.68
CA ARG A 33 2.51 -22.26 -2.92
C ARG A 33 1.53 -21.26 -2.29
N LEU A 34 2.00 -20.09 -1.90
CA LEU A 34 1.17 -19.02 -1.31
C LEU A 34 0.39 -18.22 -2.37
N ALA A 35 0.93 -18.06 -3.59
CA ALA A 35 0.29 -17.30 -4.66
C ALA A 35 -1.20 -17.63 -4.89
N PRO A 36 -1.63 -18.90 -5.09
CA PRO A 36 -3.05 -19.19 -5.31
C PRO A 36 -3.92 -18.82 -4.10
N ARG A 37 -3.38 -18.89 -2.87
CA ARG A 37 -4.12 -18.49 -1.66
C ARG A 37 -4.43 -17.00 -1.65
N PHE A 38 -3.53 -16.15 -2.15
CA PHE A 38 -3.76 -14.71 -2.28
C PHE A 38 -4.77 -14.35 -3.37
N GLU A 39 -4.89 -15.20 -4.39
CA GLU A 39 -5.81 -15.02 -5.51
C GLU A 39 -7.22 -15.53 -5.18
N GLU A 40 -7.32 -16.64 -4.43
CA GLU A 40 -8.57 -17.33 -4.13
C GLU A 40 -9.20 -16.90 -2.79
N THR A 41 -8.39 -16.47 -1.81
CA THR A 41 -8.89 -16.09 -0.48
C THR A 41 -9.26 -14.61 -0.48
N PRO A 42 -10.53 -14.26 -0.16
CA PRO A 42 -10.93 -12.86 -0.06
C PRO A 42 -10.13 -12.17 1.04
N MET A 43 -9.53 -11.03 0.70
CA MET A 43 -8.72 -10.27 1.65
C MET A 43 -9.61 -9.29 2.41
N SER A 44 -9.52 -9.32 3.74
CA SER A 44 -10.17 -8.32 4.59
C SER A 44 -9.25 -7.13 4.88
N ALA A 45 -9.82 -5.98 5.26
CA ALA A 45 -9.02 -4.81 5.66
C ALA A 45 -8.08 -5.09 6.85
N PRO A 46 -8.48 -5.82 7.92
CA PRO A 46 -7.55 -6.23 8.98
C PRO A 46 -6.41 -7.12 8.48
N ALA A 47 -6.70 -8.07 7.59
CA ALA A 47 -5.67 -8.95 7.02
C ALA A 47 -4.64 -8.16 6.20
N LEU A 48 -5.10 -7.23 5.36
CA LEU A 48 -4.22 -6.33 4.64
C LEU A 48 -3.35 -5.49 5.60
N GLU A 49 -3.94 -4.96 6.68
CA GLU A 49 -3.20 -4.17 7.65
C GLU A 49 -2.12 -4.97 8.36
N ALA A 50 -2.41 -6.21 8.74
CA ALA A 50 -1.44 -7.11 9.33
C ALA A 50 -0.26 -7.38 8.37
N LEU A 51 -0.55 -7.67 7.10
CA LEU A 51 0.47 -7.86 6.06
C LEU A 51 1.33 -6.62 5.82
N LEU A 52 0.73 -5.42 5.85
CA LEU A 52 1.49 -4.17 5.73
C LEU A 52 2.40 -3.94 6.95
N ARG A 53 1.96 -4.29 8.16
CA ARG A 53 2.80 -4.23 9.36
C ARG A 53 3.95 -5.23 9.27
N LEU A 54 3.69 -6.45 8.79
CA LEU A 54 4.71 -7.46 8.56
C LEU A 54 5.77 -6.98 7.55
N ILE A 55 5.36 -6.39 6.43
CA ILE A 55 6.28 -5.80 5.45
C ILE A 55 7.19 -4.76 6.10
N VAL A 56 6.62 -3.83 6.88
CA VAL A 56 7.39 -2.80 7.59
C VAL A 56 8.35 -3.41 8.61
N ALA A 57 7.91 -4.43 9.35
CA ALA A 57 8.75 -5.14 10.31
C ALA A 57 9.92 -5.87 9.62
N LEU A 58 9.66 -6.52 8.49
CA LEU A 58 10.68 -7.19 7.68
C LEU A 58 11.76 -6.20 7.21
N GLU A 59 11.38 -5.01 6.77
CA GLU A 59 12.35 -4.01 6.32
C GLU A 59 13.09 -3.30 7.45
N GLN A 60 12.37 -2.82 8.46
CA GLN A 60 12.91 -1.86 9.42
C GLN A 60 13.46 -2.53 10.68
N THR A 61 12.95 -3.70 11.05
CA THR A 61 13.28 -4.37 12.32
C THR A 61 14.05 -5.66 12.10
N LEU A 62 13.71 -6.40 11.05
CA LEU A 62 14.30 -7.71 10.76
C LEU A 62 15.35 -7.63 9.64
N GLU A 63 15.62 -6.46 9.06
CA GLU A 63 16.66 -6.27 8.04
C GLU A 63 16.57 -7.29 6.89
N SER A 64 15.34 -7.58 6.45
CA SER A 64 14.99 -8.58 5.45
C SER A 64 14.23 -7.95 4.26
N PRO A 65 14.86 -7.02 3.52
CA PRO A 65 14.19 -6.30 2.44
C PRO A 65 13.74 -7.20 1.28
N SER A 66 14.45 -8.29 0.98
CA SER A 66 14.03 -9.22 -0.08
C SER A 66 12.75 -9.99 0.29
N ALA A 67 12.62 -10.38 1.57
CA ALA A 67 11.42 -11.01 2.09
C ALA A 67 10.24 -10.03 2.06
N ALA A 68 10.46 -8.77 2.42
CA ALA A 68 9.45 -7.72 2.35
C ALA A 68 8.94 -7.51 0.91
N GLU A 69 9.83 -7.43 -0.08
CA GLU A 69 9.46 -7.33 -1.50
C GLU A 69 8.68 -8.56 -1.98
N ALA A 70 9.07 -9.75 -1.54
CA ALA A 70 8.35 -10.99 -1.86
C ALA A 70 6.92 -10.96 -1.31
N VAL A 71 6.72 -10.50 -0.06
CA VAL A 71 5.38 -10.33 0.52
C VAL A 71 4.58 -9.27 -0.22
N ARG A 72 5.18 -8.13 -0.60
CA ARG A 72 4.51 -7.13 -1.46
C ARG A 72 4.07 -7.70 -2.80
N ALA A 73 4.89 -8.55 -3.41
CA ALA A 73 4.56 -9.20 -4.68
C ALA A 73 3.36 -10.14 -4.52
N LEU A 74 3.25 -10.87 -3.40
CA LEU A 74 2.10 -11.71 -3.10
C LEU A 74 0.83 -10.88 -2.85
N VAL A 75 0.91 -9.82 -2.04
CA VAL A 75 -0.23 -8.92 -1.78
C VAL A 75 -0.76 -8.31 -3.08
N ARG A 76 0.13 -7.91 -4.00
CA ARG A 76 -0.25 -7.35 -5.32
C ARG A 76 -1.02 -8.33 -6.22
N ARG A 77 -0.95 -9.64 -5.97
CA ARG A 77 -1.73 -10.65 -6.71
C ARG A 77 -3.16 -10.76 -6.22
N SER A 78 -3.46 -10.30 -5.01
CA SER A 78 -4.83 -10.31 -4.51
C SER A 78 -5.67 -9.26 -5.22
N PRO A 79 -6.85 -9.62 -5.76
CA PRO A 79 -7.74 -8.67 -6.43
C PRO A 79 -8.28 -7.59 -5.48
N ASP A 80 -8.38 -7.90 -4.18
CA ASP A 80 -8.95 -7.03 -3.15
C ASP A 80 -7.95 -6.00 -2.62
N ALA A 81 -6.64 -6.26 -2.74
CA ALA A 81 -5.60 -5.40 -2.16
C ALA A 81 -5.65 -3.98 -2.72
N GLY A 82 -5.86 -3.83 -4.03
CA GLY A 82 -5.94 -2.52 -4.69
C GLY A 82 -7.10 -1.66 -4.17
N PRO A 83 -8.36 -2.14 -4.21
CA PRO A 83 -9.51 -1.45 -3.62
C PRO A 83 -9.31 -1.09 -2.14
N LEU A 84 -8.84 -2.03 -1.32
CA LEU A 84 -8.63 -1.80 0.12
C LEU A 84 -7.55 -0.75 0.41
N LEU A 85 -6.46 -0.74 -0.37
CA LEU A 85 -5.43 0.28 -0.27
C LEU A 85 -5.97 1.67 -0.65
N ARG A 86 -6.78 1.75 -1.71
CA ARG A 86 -7.42 3.02 -2.11
C ARG A 86 -8.33 3.54 -1.02
N ASP A 87 -9.19 2.69 -0.46
CA ASP A 87 -10.10 3.05 0.63
C ASP A 87 -9.33 3.57 1.85
N ARG A 88 -8.25 2.86 2.25
CA ARG A 88 -7.38 3.27 3.36
C ARG A 88 -6.72 4.64 3.14
N VAL A 89 -6.25 4.92 1.92
CA VAL A 89 -5.61 6.21 1.60
C VAL A 89 -6.64 7.34 1.55
N GLN A 90 -7.81 7.09 0.97
CA GLN A 90 -8.89 8.08 0.88
C GLN A 90 -9.49 8.39 2.26
N GLY A 91 -9.75 7.38 3.09
CA GLY A 91 -10.24 7.56 4.47
C GLY A 91 -9.28 8.40 5.31
N ARG A 92 -7.97 8.14 5.23
CA ARG A 92 -6.95 8.95 5.91
C ARG A 92 -6.84 10.37 5.38
N GLY A 93 -7.09 10.61 4.10
CA GLY A 93 -7.13 11.94 3.51
C GLY A 93 -8.27 12.78 4.09
N ILE A 94 -9.46 12.19 4.19
CA ILE A 94 -10.65 12.83 4.77
C ILE A 94 -10.47 13.05 6.27
N ASP A 95 -9.92 12.08 7.00
CA ASP A 95 -9.69 12.22 8.44
C ASP A 95 -8.60 13.23 8.78
N ARG A 96 -7.52 13.30 7.99
CA ARG A 96 -6.50 14.35 8.15
C ARG A 96 -7.06 15.73 7.83
N LEU A 97 -7.86 15.86 6.77
CA LEU A 97 -8.54 17.10 6.43
C LEU A 97 -9.53 17.53 7.54
N ARG A 98 -10.31 16.58 8.07
CA ARG A 98 -11.23 16.80 9.18
C ARG A 98 -10.49 17.21 10.46
N ALA A 99 -9.42 16.52 10.81
CA ALA A 99 -8.60 16.83 11.98
C ALA A 99 -7.89 18.19 11.83
N HIS A 100 -7.43 18.54 10.63
CA HIS A 100 -6.87 19.85 10.33
C HIS A 100 -7.92 20.95 10.51
N HIS A 101 -9.11 20.79 9.93
CA HIS A 101 -10.20 21.76 10.07
C HIS A 101 -10.71 21.91 11.50
N GLN A 102 -10.77 20.81 12.26
CA GLN A 102 -11.09 20.85 13.68
C GLN A 102 -10.03 21.62 14.49
N ARG A 103 -8.73 21.46 14.16
CA ARG A 103 -7.64 22.22 14.79
C ARG A 103 -7.66 23.72 14.43
N GLU A 104 -8.10 24.06 13.21
CA GLU A 104 -8.23 25.45 12.77
C GLU A 104 -9.56 26.11 13.19
N GLY A 105 -10.42 25.42 13.96
CA GLY A 105 -11.71 25.95 14.39
C GLY A 105 -12.71 26.20 13.26
N ARG A 106 -12.43 25.74 12.05
CA ARG A 106 -13.31 25.90 10.88
C ARG A 106 -14.22 24.68 10.79
N GLN A 107 -15.41 24.74 11.40
CA GLN A 107 -16.47 23.79 11.08
C GLN A 107 -16.98 24.05 9.66
N VAL A 108 -16.37 23.40 8.67
CA VAL A 108 -16.97 23.33 7.34
C VAL A 108 -18.01 22.21 7.40
N ALA A 109 -19.29 22.58 7.35
CA ALA A 109 -20.35 21.63 7.07
C ALA A 109 -20.10 21.04 5.68
N LEU A 110 -19.47 19.86 5.62
CA LEU A 110 -19.27 19.09 4.40
C LEU A 110 -20.64 18.62 3.91
N ARG A 111 -21.34 19.50 3.18
CA ARG A 111 -22.53 19.14 2.43
C ARG A 111 -22.07 18.37 1.19
N ALA A 112 -22.73 17.24 0.92
CA ALA A 112 -22.44 16.42 -0.24
C ALA A 112 -22.42 17.27 -1.54
N PRO A 113 -21.51 17.01 -2.49
CA PRO A 113 -21.49 17.71 -3.75
C PRO A 113 -22.83 17.55 -4.46
N THR A 114 -23.45 18.66 -4.85
CA THR A 114 -24.64 18.63 -5.71
C THR A 114 -24.25 18.09 -7.09
N HIS A 115 -25.12 17.26 -7.66
CA HIS A 115 -24.93 16.69 -8.98
C HIS A 115 -24.76 17.82 -10.01
N GLY A 116 -23.57 17.94 -10.61
CA GLY A 116 -23.24 18.97 -11.61
C GLY A 116 -22.21 20.03 -11.19
N ALA A 117 -21.64 19.99 -9.98
CA ALA A 117 -20.55 20.89 -9.61
C ALA A 117 -19.27 20.57 -10.41
N ARG A 118 -18.83 21.51 -11.26
CA ARG A 118 -17.54 21.43 -11.96
C ARG A 118 -16.41 21.42 -10.92
N GLY A 119 -15.61 20.35 -10.91
CA GLY A 119 -14.44 20.22 -10.05
C GLY A 119 -13.45 21.38 -10.29
N ALA A 120 -12.91 21.92 -9.19
CA ALA A 120 -11.89 22.97 -9.23
C ALA A 120 -10.71 22.53 -10.11
N GLY A 121 -10.23 23.44 -10.96
CA GLY A 121 -9.39 23.20 -12.15
C GLY A 121 -7.96 22.71 -11.93
N GLU A 122 -7.66 22.01 -10.84
CA GLU A 122 -6.34 21.40 -10.57
C GLU A 122 -6.49 19.93 -10.14
N ALA A 123 -7.29 19.16 -10.87
CA ALA A 123 -7.29 17.72 -10.72
C ALA A 123 -5.98 17.17 -11.29
N VAL A 124 -4.99 16.93 -10.43
CA VAL A 124 -3.77 16.20 -10.79
C VAL A 124 -4.20 14.78 -11.19
N PRO A 125 -3.99 14.36 -12.46
CA PRO A 125 -4.40 13.03 -12.90
C PRO A 125 -3.61 11.99 -12.11
N LEU A 126 -4.31 10.99 -11.56
CA LEU A 126 -3.72 9.93 -10.72
C LEU A 126 -2.51 9.25 -11.38
N ARG A 127 -2.47 9.15 -12.72
CA ARG A 127 -1.31 8.62 -13.46
C ARG A 127 -0.02 9.40 -13.18
N ALA A 128 -0.10 10.72 -12.98
CA ALA A 128 1.05 11.57 -12.68
C ALA A 128 1.67 11.32 -11.30
N LEU A 129 0.96 10.65 -10.38
CA LEU A 129 1.48 10.26 -9.06
C LEU A 129 2.25 8.94 -9.10
N PHE A 130 2.08 8.13 -10.16
CA PHE A 130 2.72 6.82 -10.30
C PHE A 130 3.93 6.81 -11.24
N ASP A 131 4.06 7.81 -12.12
CA ASP A 131 5.25 7.95 -12.98
C ASP A 131 6.38 8.74 -12.27
N THR A 132 7.05 8.09 -11.32
CA THR A 132 8.24 8.63 -10.65
C THR A 132 9.36 9.00 -11.64
N LEU A 133 9.51 8.24 -12.73
CA LEU A 133 10.52 8.49 -13.77
C LEU A 133 10.20 9.72 -14.64
N ALA A 134 8.91 10.01 -14.88
CA ALA A 134 8.53 11.22 -15.63
C ALA A 134 8.73 12.49 -14.79
N GLN A 135 8.53 12.41 -13.47
CA GLN A 135 8.78 13.52 -12.55
C GLN A 135 10.28 13.83 -12.40
N GLU A 136 11.14 12.82 -12.42
CA GLU A 136 12.60 13.00 -12.40
C GLU A 136 13.13 13.64 -13.70
N ALA A 137 12.64 13.19 -14.86
CA ALA A 137 12.99 13.79 -16.15
C ALA A 137 12.52 15.25 -16.27
N ALA A 138 11.33 15.58 -15.75
CA ALA A 138 10.82 16.94 -15.69
C ALA A 138 11.64 17.85 -14.74
N ARG A 139 12.06 17.34 -13.57
CA ARG A 139 12.95 18.06 -12.65
C ARG A 139 14.34 18.28 -13.24
N ALA A 140 14.92 17.28 -13.90
CA ALA A 140 16.22 17.40 -14.56
C ALA A 140 16.18 18.45 -15.68
N LYS A 141 15.09 18.51 -16.46
CA LYS A 141 14.90 19.50 -17.52
C LYS A 141 14.71 20.92 -16.95
N ALA A 142 13.99 21.07 -15.84
CA ALA A 142 13.82 22.36 -15.16
C ALA A 142 15.14 22.90 -14.56
N LEU A 143 15.96 22.02 -13.97
CA LEU A 143 17.30 22.39 -13.45
C LEU A 143 18.30 22.70 -14.56
N GLY A 144 18.21 22.04 -15.72
CA GLY A 144 19.03 22.35 -16.89
C GLY A 144 18.67 23.67 -17.57
N ALA A 145 17.40 24.10 -17.50
CA ALA A 145 16.95 25.37 -18.04
C ALA A 145 17.35 26.58 -17.17
N ALA A 146 17.56 26.38 -15.87
CA ALA A 146 17.99 27.42 -14.94
C ALA A 146 19.52 27.70 -14.96
N ARG A 147 20.27 26.95 -15.77
CA ARG A 147 21.75 27.04 -15.90
C ARG A 147 22.22 27.58 -17.25
N ARG A 148 21.32 28.15 -18.08
CA ARG A 148 21.69 28.90 -19.29
C ARG A 148 21.32 30.37 -19.15
#